data_AF-A0A367M7B4-F1
#
_entry.id   AF-A0A367M7B4-F1
#
_cell.length_a   1.000
_cell.length_b   1.000
_cell.length_c   1.000
_cell.angle_alpha   90.00
_cell.angle_beta   90.00
_cell.angle_gamma   90.00
#
_symmetry.space_group_name_H-M   'P 1'
#
loop_
_entity.id
_entity.type
_entity.pdbx_description
1 polymer ?
#
loop_
_entity_poly.entity_id
_entity_poly.type
_entity_poly.pdbx_seq_one_letter_code
_entity_poly.pdbx_strand_id
1 'polypeptide(L)'
;MTAIGTIFRRELGSYFATPLAYVFTLVFLVLSGVATFYLGDFFERGQADLAPFFSSLPWLYLLLIPALAMRLWAEERKSGSIEML
;
A
#
# COMPACT_ATOMS: atom_id res chain seq x y z
N MET A 1 -6.90 8.70 26.51
CA MET A 1 -6.31 8.21 25.25
C MET A 1 -5.33 7.12 25.62
N THR A 2 -5.55 5.88 25.16
CA THR A 2 -4.71 4.72 25.50
C THR A 2 -3.32 4.86 24.87
N ALA A 3 -2.27 4.39 25.55
CA ALA A 3 -0.88 4.47 25.09
C ALA A 3 -0.68 3.91 23.68
N ILE A 4 -1.44 2.87 23.32
CA ILE A 4 -1.47 2.24 21.99
C ILE A 4 -1.83 3.27 20.90
N GLY A 5 -2.83 4.12 21.14
CA GLY A 5 -3.26 5.13 20.15
C GLY A 5 -2.20 6.20 19.88
N THR A 6 -1.42 6.56 20.91
CA THR A 6 -0.31 7.52 20.78
C THR A 6 0.83 6.93 19.95
N ILE A 7 1.18 5.66 20.21
CA ILE A 7 2.23 4.96 19.45
C ILE A 7 1.80 4.80 17.99
N PHE A 8 0.57 4.33 17.75
CA PHE A 8 0.04 4.14 16.40
C PHE A 8 0.10 5.41 15.54
N ARG A 9 -0.30 6.56 16.11
CA ARG A 9 -0.27 7.84 15.40
C ARG A 9 1.16 8.30 15.09
N ARG A 10 2.11 8.04 15.99
CA ARG A 10 3.53 8.36 15.79
C ARG A 10 4.13 7.53 14.65
N GLU A 11 3.88 6.23 14.65
CA GLU A 11 4.40 5.31 13.63
C GLU A 11 3.81 5.59 12.25
N LEU A 12 2.48 5.82 12.16
CA LEU A 12 1.85 6.24 10.91
C LEU A 12 2.41 7.57 10.38
N GLY A 13 2.60 8.55 11.26
CA GLY A 13 3.16 9.84 10.86
C GLY A 13 4.61 9.72 10.35
N SER A 14 5.42 8.90 11.03
CA SER A 14 6.80 8.59 10.62
C SER A 14 6.85 7.91 9.25
N TYR A 15 5.90 7.02 8.98
CA TYR A 15 5.81 6.32 7.70
C TYR A 15 5.65 7.29 6.51
N PHE A 16 4.68 8.20 6.59
CA PHE A 16 4.43 9.19 5.53
C PHE A 16 5.49 10.30 5.45
N ALA A 17 6.31 10.48 6.49
CA ALA A 17 7.46 11.39 6.43
C ALA A 17 8.59 10.84 5.54
N THR A 18 8.59 9.54 5.23
CA THR A 18 9.59 8.94 4.34
C THR A 18 9.26 9.15 2.86
N PRO A 19 10.22 9.54 2.00
CA PRO A 19 10.02 9.65 0.55
C PRO A 19 9.49 8.36 -0.09
N LEU A 20 9.82 7.22 0.52
CA LEU A 20 9.43 5.89 0.05
C LEU A 20 7.92 5.66 0.09
N ALA A 21 7.19 6.26 1.05
CA ALA A 21 5.73 6.18 1.09
C ALA A 21 5.12 6.78 -0.18
N TYR A 22 5.63 7.93 -0.63
CA TYR A 22 5.18 8.59 -1.85
C TYR A 22 5.53 7.80 -3.11
N VAL A 23 6.71 7.18 -3.17
CA VAL A 23 7.09 6.28 -4.27
C VAL A 23 6.13 5.11 -4.35
N PHE A 24 5.81 4.49 -3.21
CA PHE A 24 4.86 3.39 -3.16
C PHE A 24 3.45 3.81 -3.60
N THR A 25 2.98 4.98 -3.15
CA THR A 25 1.70 5.55 -3.60
C THR A 25 1.69 5.77 -5.12
N LEU A 26 2.77 6.31 -5.69
CA LEU A 26 2.90 6.51 -7.13
C LEU A 26 2.83 5.18 -7.90
N VAL A 27 3.59 4.18 -7.45
CA VAL A 27 3.60 2.83 -8.07
C VAL A 27 2.21 2.20 -7.99
N PHE A 28 1.53 2.28 -6.84
CA PHE A 28 0.16 1.80 -6.70
C PHE A 28 -0.79 2.51 -7.68
N LEU A 29 -0.69 3.83 -7.81
CA LEU A 29 -1.54 4.61 -8.72
C LEU A 29 -1.33 4.21 -10.20
N VAL A 30 -0.07 4.05 -10.62
CA VAL A 30 0.26 3.63 -11.98
C VAL A 30 -0.23 2.20 -12.24
N LEU A 31 0.05 1.26 -11.33
CA LEU A 31 -0.36 -0.14 -11.49
C LEU A 31 -1.87 -0.31 -11.47
N SER A 32 -2.58 0.41 -10.60
CA SER A 32 -4.06 0.40 -10.58
C SER A 32 -4.66 0.97 -11.85
N GLY A 33 -4.10 2.05 -12.39
CA GLY A 33 -4.50 2.60 -13.68
C GLY A 33 -4.28 1.60 -14.81
N VAL A 34 -3.08 1.03 -14.92
CA VAL A 34 -2.76 0.04 -15.96
C VAL A 34 -3.64 -1.20 -15.84
N ALA A 35 -3.82 -1.74 -14.63
CA ALA A 35 -4.62 -2.93 -14.41
C ALA A 35 -6.10 -2.70 -14.75
N THR A 36 -6.63 -1.51 -14.44
CA THR A 36 -8.04 -1.21 -14.72
C THR A 36 -8.28 -0.93 -16.20
N PHE A 37 -7.46 -0.06 -16.80
CA PHE A 37 -7.69 0.45 -18.15
C PHE A 37 -7.16 -0.46 -19.26
N TYR A 38 -6.02 -1.13 -19.04
CA TYR A 38 -5.40 -2.01 -20.05
C TYR A 38 -5.69 -3.49 -19.80
N LEU A 39 -5.48 -4.02 -18.58
CA LEU A 39 -5.71 -5.45 -18.31
C LEU A 39 -7.19 -5.78 -18.10
N GLY A 40 -7.94 -4.80 -17.60
CA GLY A 40 -9.36 -4.95 -17.31
C GLY A 40 -10.27 -4.65 -18.49
N ASP A 41 -9.74 -4.19 -19.64
CA ASP A 41 -10.50 -3.76 -20.82
C ASP A 41 -11.67 -2.82 -20.48
N PHE A 42 -11.41 -1.84 -19.60
CA PHE A 42 -12.41 -0.88 -19.11
C PHE A 42 -13.14 -0.18 -20.26
N PHE A 43 -12.40 0.30 -21.26
CA PHE A 43 -12.99 1.03 -22.39
C PHE A 43 -13.72 0.11 -23.37
N GLU A 44 -13.22 -1.11 -23.60
CA GLU A 44 -13.84 -2.04 -24.56
C GLU A 44 -15.17 -2.60 -24.05
N ARG A 45 -15.36 -2.67 -22.72
CA ARG A 45 -16.66 -3.05 -22.14
C ARG A 45 -17.79 -2.08 -22.44
N GLY A 46 -17.50 -0.81 -22.76
CA GLY A 46 -18.52 0.21 -22.99
C GLY A 46 -19.46 0.47 -21.80
N GLN A 47 -19.04 0.09 -20.59
CA GLN A 47 -19.83 0.19 -19.36
C GLN A 47 -19.16 1.14 -18.37
N ALA A 48 -19.92 2.08 -17.82
CA ALA A 48 -19.44 3.06 -16.85
C ALA A 48 -19.52 2.51 -15.41
N ASP A 49 -18.86 1.38 -15.16
CA ASP A 49 -18.81 0.75 -13.84
C ASP A 49 -17.38 0.51 -13.35
N LEU A 50 -17.21 0.38 -12.03
CA LEU A 50 -15.90 0.16 -11.41
C LEU A 50 -15.56 -1.34 -11.23
N ALA A 51 -16.32 -2.24 -11.86
CA ALA A 51 -16.07 -3.68 -11.80
C ALA A 51 -14.62 -4.11 -12.10
N PRO A 52 -13.94 -3.61 -13.15
CA PRO A 52 -12.55 -4.02 -13.45
C PRO A 52 -11.54 -3.49 -12.43
N PHE A 53 -11.83 -2.35 -11.82
CA PHE A 53 -10.98 -1.79 -10.77
C PHE A 53 -11.03 -2.70 -9.53
N PHE A 54 -12.25 -3.07 -9.11
CA PHE A 54 -12.43 -3.96 -7.96
C PHE A 54 -11.99 -5.40 -8.20
N SER A 55 -12.06 -5.91 -9.43
CA SER A 55 -11.51 -7.24 -9.75
C SER A 55 -9.99 -7.26 -9.78
N SER A 56 -9.35 -6.15 -10.17
CA SER A 56 -7.88 -6.03 -10.24
C SER A 56 -7.25 -5.70 -8.88
N LEU A 57 -7.98 -5.04 -7.99
CA LEU A 57 -7.51 -4.63 -6.65
C LEU A 57 -6.94 -5.78 -5.80
N PRO A 58 -7.60 -6.95 -5.66
CA PRO A 58 -7.06 -8.08 -4.89
C PRO A 58 -5.68 -8.53 -5.37
N TRP A 59 -5.47 -8.58 -6.68
CA TRP A 59 -4.19 -8.96 -7.29
C TRP A 59 -3.10 -7.94 -6.98
N LEU A 60 -3.41 -6.65 -7.10
CA LEU A 60 -2.49 -5.58 -6.74
C LEU A 60 -2.12 -5.62 -5.27
N TYR A 61 -3.09 -5.80 -4.38
CA TYR A 61 -2.86 -5.89 -2.94
C TYR A 61 -2.06 -7.12 -2.54
N LEU A 62 -2.27 -8.26 -3.21
CA LEU A 62 -1.47 -9.46 -2.95
C LEU A 62 0.02 -9.23 -3.23
N LEU A 63 0.37 -8.40 -4.21
CA LEU A 63 1.77 -8.05 -4.49
C LEU A 63 2.27 -6.92 -3.58
N LEU A 64 1.48 -5.87 -3.44
CA LEU A 64 1.91 -4.61 -2.85
C LEU A 64 1.88 -4.62 -1.32
N ILE A 65 0.89 -5.26 -0.70
CA ILE A 65 0.77 -5.30 0.77
C ILE A 65 1.96 -6.04 1.41
N PRO A 66 2.39 -7.23 0.94
CA PRO A 66 3.57 -7.89 1.51
C PRO A 66 4.84 -7.06 1.34
N ALA A 67 5.03 -6.43 0.17
CA ALA A 67 6.17 -5.55 -0.06
C ALA A 67 6.19 -4.36 0.92
N LEU A 68 5.01 -3.81 1.22
CA LEU A 68 4.84 -2.75 2.21
C LEU A 68 5.15 -3.21 3.63
N ALA A 69 4.62 -4.38 4.02
CA ALA A 69 4.73 -4.93 5.37
C ALA A 69 6.14 -5.43 5.68
N MET A 70 6.81 -6.08 4.73
CA MET A 70 8.19 -6.57 4.89
C MET A 70 9.17 -5.44 5.21
N ARG A 71 8.94 -4.25 4.66
CA ARG A 71 9.73 -3.07 4.99
C ARG A 71 9.60 -2.71 6.47
N LEU A 72 8.38 -2.68 7.01
CA LEU A 72 8.14 -2.33 8.41
C LEU A 72 8.92 -3.27 9.33
N TRP A 73 8.85 -4.57 9.05
CA TRP A 73 9.59 -5.61 9.77
C TRP A 73 11.10 -5.48 9.61
N ALA A 74 11.58 -5.15 8.41
CA ALA A 74 13.00 -4.97 8.17
C ALA A 74 13.56 -3.73 8.88
N GLU A 75 12.80 -2.64 8.95
CA GLU A 75 13.18 -1.42 9.66
C GLU A 75 13.25 -1.65 11.19
N GLU A 76 12.27 -2.33 11.77
CA GLU A 76 12.31 -2.71 13.19
C GLU A 76 13.49 -3.65 13.48
N ARG A 77 13.73 -4.66 12.64
CA ARG A 77 14.85 -5.59 12.81
C ARG A 77 16.22 -4.92 12.64
N LYS A 78 16.33 -3.93 11.76
CA LYS A 78 17.57 -3.16 11.54
C LYS A 78 17.85 -2.19 12.69
N SER A 79 16.82 -1.61 13.29
CA SER A 79 16.97 -0.64 14.39
C SER A 79 17.22 -1.28 15.76
N GLY A 80 17.05 -2.61 15.86
CA GLY A 80 17.16 -3.34 17.13
C GLY A 80 15.97 -3.13 18.08
N SER A 81 14.96 -2.37 17.67
CA SER A 81 13.77 -2.10 18.49
C SER A 81 12.92 -3.34 18.77
N ILE A 82 13.08 -4.40 17.97
CA ILE A 82 12.43 -5.71 18.19
C ILE A 82 12.77 -6.29 19.58
N GLU A 83 13.97 -6.02 20.10
CA GLU A 83 14.40 -6.57 21.40
C GLU A 83 13.82 -5.80 22.60
N MET A 84 13.30 -4.59 22.36
CA MET A 84 12.73 -3.72 23.40
C MET A 84 11.20 -3.79 23.51
N LEU A 85 10.55 -4.57 22.63
CA LEU A 85 9.11 -4.86 22.63
C LEU A 85 8.84 -6.24 23.25
#